data_AF-A0A7V8ZM31-F1
#
_entry.id   AF-A0A7V8ZM31-F1
#
_cell.length_a   1.000
_cell.length_b   1.000
_cell.length_c   1.000
_cell.angle_alpha   90.00
_cell.angle_beta   90.00
_cell.angle_gamma   90.00
#
_symmetry.space_group_name_H-M   'P 1'
#
loop_
_entity.id
_entity.type
_entity.pdbx_description
1 polymer ?
#
loop_
_entity_poly.entity_id
_entity_poly.type
_entity_poly.pdbx_seq_one_letter_code
_entity_poly.pdbx_strand_id
1 'polypeptide(L)'
;MSLAQPVEMSREAWLALRGGLVEPARAGARNDQLLALTRLEAAWGSAQVERDRATVWLTPDDATALRELLDAHPELAPLLGT
;
A
#
# COMPACT_ATOMS: atom_id res chain seq x y z
N MET A 1 1.11 -18.39 -12.62
CA MET A 1 0.53 -17.02 -12.60
C MET A 1 -0.15 -16.87 -11.26
N SER A 2 0.33 -15.95 -10.42
CA SER A 2 -0.34 -15.68 -9.15
C SER A 2 -1.44 -14.64 -9.37
N LEU A 3 -2.62 -14.90 -8.81
CA LEU A 3 -3.77 -14.02 -8.93
C LEU A 3 -3.61 -12.85 -7.97
N ALA A 4 -3.86 -11.63 -8.44
CA ALA A 4 -3.90 -10.45 -7.58
C ALA A 4 -5.01 -10.61 -6.53
N GLN A 5 -4.71 -10.25 -5.29
CA GLN A 5 -5.63 -10.36 -4.16
C GLN A 5 -6.19 -8.99 -3.80
N PRO A 6 -7.50 -8.87 -3.52
CA PRO A 6 -8.09 -7.62 -3.08
C PRO A 6 -7.68 -7.32 -1.64
N VAL A 7 -7.24 -6.09 -1.41
CA VAL A 7 -7.08 -5.48 -0.10
C VAL A 7 -8.14 -4.40 0.03
N GLU A 8 -9.10 -4.64 0.93
CA GLU A 8 -10.17 -3.69 1.25
C GLU A 8 -9.76 -2.84 2.45
N MET A 9 -10.09 -1.55 2.40
CA MET A 9 -9.86 -0.60 3.49
C MET A 9 -10.87 0.53 3.43
N SER A 10 -10.93 1.35 4.49
CA SER A 10 -11.74 2.57 4.44
C SER A 10 -11.14 3.58 3.45
N ARG A 11 -11.98 4.47 2.92
CA ARG A 11 -11.51 5.55 2.04
C ARG A 11 -10.53 6.49 2.75
N GLU A 12 -10.73 6.74 4.05
CA GLU A 12 -9.83 7.56 4.86
C GLU A 12 -8.45 6.90 5.02
N ALA A 13 -8.46 5.60 5.32
CA ALA A 13 -7.27 4.74 5.33
C ALA A 13 -6.51 4.85 4.01
N TRP A 14 -7.18 4.61 2.88
CA TRP A 14 -6.56 4.71 1.55
C TRP A 14 -5.99 6.11 1.25
N LEU A 15 -6.70 7.18 1.61
CA LEU A 15 -6.22 8.55 1.42
C LEU A 15 -4.99 8.86 2.28
N ALA A 16 -4.98 8.41 3.54
CA ALA A 16 -3.83 8.54 4.43
C ALA A 16 -2.64 7.72 3.90
N LEU A 17 -2.89 6.52 3.37
CA LEU A 17 -1.85 5.65 2.82
C LEU A 17 -1.21 6.28 1.57
N ARG A 18 -2.05 6.77 0.65
CA ARG A 18 -1.63 7.42 -0.60
C ARG A 18 -0.94 8.77 -0.36
N GLY A 19 -1.43 9.56 0.58
CA GLY A 19 -0.95 10.92 0.83
C GLY A 19 0.20 11.03 1.83
N GLY A 20 0.34 10.06 2.75
CA GLY A 20 1.22 10.17 3.91
C GLY A 20 2.34 9.13 4.01
N LEU A 21 2.25 7.97 3.32
CA LEU A 21 3.24 6.90 3.50
C LEU A 21 4.46 6.99 2.61
N VAL A 22 4.23 7.27 1.33
CA VAL A 22 5.25 6.91 0.35
C VAL A 22 6.39 7.92 0.35
N GLU A 23 6.08 9.18 0.62
CA GLU A 23 7.07 10.26 0.77
C GLU A 23 8.08 10.00 1.90
N PRO A 24 7.69 9.73 3.16
CA PRO A 24 8.65 9.45 4.22
C PRO A 24 9.37 8.10 4.05
N ALA A 25 8.70 7.06 3.53
CA ALA A 25 9.34 5.77 3.27
C ALA A 25 10.40 5.82 2.16
N ARG A 26 10.27 6.77 1.21
CA ARG A 26 11.30 7.01 0.18
C ARG A 26 12.58 7.63 0.76
N ALA A 27 12.47 8.38 1.85
CA ALA A 27 13.61 9.04 2.49
C ALA A 27 14.48 8.01 3.24
N GLY A 28 15.40 7.37 2.51
CA GLY A 28 16.32 6.36 3.05
C GLY A 28 16.12 4.95 2.48
N ALA A 29 15.15 4.76 1.58
CA ALA A 29 14.93 3.48 0.91
C ALA A 29 16.08 3.12 -0.03
N ARG A 30 16.47 1.84 -0.02
CA ARG A 30 17.39 1.26 -1.01
C ARG A 30 16.68 1.10 -2.37
N ASN A 31 17.44 0.92 -3.45
CA ASN A 31 16.87 0.80 -4.81
C ASN A 31 15.76 -0.24 -4.95
N ASP A 32 15.90 -1.42 -4.34
CA ASP A 32 14.87 -2.47 -4.38
C ASP A 32 13.59 -2.06 -3.63
N GLN A 33 13.73 -1.31 -2.53
CA GLN A 33 12.61 -0.74 -1.77
C GLN A 33 11.92 0.39 -2.54
N LEU A 34 12.67 1.22 -3.27
CA LEU A 34 12.10 2.25 -4.14
C LEU A 34 11.26 1.65 -5.28
N LEU A 35 11.73 0.56 -5.89
CA LEU A 35 10.96 -0.18 -6.90
C LEU A 35 9.69 -0.78 -6.31
N ALA A 36 9.77 -1.36 -5.11
CA ALA A 36 8.61 -1.89 -4.39
C ALA A 36 7.59 -0.78 -4.06
N LEU A 37 8.05 0.36 -3.54
CA LEU A 37 7.22 1.53 -3.24
C LEU A 37 6.55 2.10 -4.49
N THR A 38 7.27 2.18 -5.62
CA THR A 38 6.71 2.67 -6.90
C THR A 38 5.62 1.75 -7.43
N ARG A 39 5.78 0.43 -7.29
CA ARG A 39 4.74 -0.54 -7.66
C ARG A 39 3.51 -0.41 -6.76
N LEU A 40 3.71 -0.27 -5.46
CA LEU A 40 2.63 -0.02 -4.51
C LEU A 40 1.88 1.28 -4.82
N GLU A 41 2.58 2.38 -5.13
CA GLU A 41 1.95 3.62 -5.59
C GLU A 41 1.06 3.44 -6.81
N ALA A 42 1.54 2.68 -7.81
CA ALA A 42 0.75 2.38 -8.99
C ALA A 42 -0.51 1.59 -8.65
N ALA A 43 -0.40 0.58 -7.77
CA ALA A 43 -1.55 -0.18 -7.28
C ALA A 43 -2.55 0.72 -6.52
N TRP A 44 -2.06 1.60 -5.64
CA TRP A 44 -2.90 2.58 -4.93
C TRP A 44 -3.60 3.55 -5.87
N GLY A 45 -2.96 3.94 -6.98
CA GLY A 45 -3.54 4.76 -8.04
C GLY A 45 -4.67 4.05 -8.81
N SER A 46 -4.64 2.72 -8.86
CA SER A 46 -5.67 1.89 -9.50
C SER A 46 -6.79 1.41 -8.56
N ALA A 47 -6.84 1.94 -7.33
CA ALA A 47 -7.87 1.56 -6.36
C ALA A 47 -9.29 1.81 -6.89
N GLN A 48 -10.19 0.85 -6.72
CA GLN A 48 -11.62 1.05 -6.90
C GLN A 48 -12.20 1.63 -5.62
N VAL A 49 -12.80 2.80 -5.69
CA VAL A 49 -13.35 3.50 -4.52
C VAL A 49 -14.88 3.55 -4.62
N GLU A 50 -15.55 2.96 -3.62
CA GLU A 50 -17.00 2.93 -3.51
C GLU A 50 -17.44 3.51 -2.16
N ARG A 51 -18.11 4.67 -2.20
CA ARG A 51 -18.62 5.39 -1.01
C ARG A 51 -17.52 5.63 0.04
N ASP A 52 -17.47 4.77 1.05
CA ASP A 52 -16.61 4.77 2.22
C ASP A 52 -15.49 3.71 2.16
N ARG A 53 -15.43 2.90 1.11
CA ARG A 53 -14.45 1.82 0.93
C ARG A 53 -13.55 2.04 -0.28
N ALA A 54 -12.32 1.54 -0.17
CA ALA A 54 -11.37 1.44 -1.26
C ALA A 54 -10.87 -0.01 -1.35
N THR A 55 -10.85 -0.55 -2.58
CA THR A 55 -10.34 -1.88 -2.88
C THR A 55 -9.15 -1.75 -3.80
N VAL A 56 -8.04 -2.36 -3.43
CA VAL A 56 -6.79 -2.37 -4.21
C VAL A 56 -6.40 -3.80 -4.50
N TRP A 57 -6.07 -4.12 -5.74
CA TRP A 57 -5.60 -5.46 -6.10
C TRP A 57 -4.08 -5.49 -6.08
N LEU A 58 -3.53 -6.28 -5.17
CA LEU A 58 -2.09 -6.46 -5.02
C LEU A 58 -1.67 -7.82 -5.58
N THR A 59 -0.59 -7.86 -6.34
CA THR A 59 0.07 -9.14 -6.62
C THR A 59 0.70 -9.68 -5.33
N PRO A 60 1.10 -10.97 -5.24
CA PRO A 60 1.80 -11.46 -4.05
C PRO A 60 3.10 -10.73 -3.76
N ASP A 61 3.80 -10.26 -4.81
CA ASP A 61 5.01 -9.47 -4.65
C ASP A 61 4.70 -8.11 -4.02
N ASP A 62 3.60 -7.46 -4.45
CA ASP A 62 3.16 -6.19 -3.88
C ASP A 62 2.65 -6.38 -2.44
N ALA A 63 1.94 -7.47 -2.16
CA ALA A 63 1.50 -7.80 -0.81
C ALA A 63 2.68 -8.07 0.14
N THR A 64 3.75 -8.70 -0.37
CA THR A 64 5.00 -8.90 0.38
C THR A 64 5.68 -7.55 0.64
N ALA A 65 5.81 -6.70 -0.39
CA ALA A 65 6.35 -5.36 -0.25
C ALA A 65 5.55 -4.51 0.76
N LEU A 66 4.22 -4.60 0.74
CA LEU A 66 3.37 -3.94 1.71
C LEU A 66 3.65 -4.47 3.12
N ARG A 67 3.77 -5.78 3.30
CA ARG A 67 4.06 -6.34 4.63
C ARG A 67 5.43 -5.90 5.15
N GLU A 68 6.46 -5.93 4.31
CA GLU A 68 7.80 -5.44 4.68
C GLU A 68 7.78 -3.94 5.04
N LEU A 69 6.99 -3.14 4.33
CA LEU A 69 6.78 -1.73 4.65
C LEU A 69 6.13 -1.54 6.03
N LEU A 70 5.11 -2.34 6.35
CA LEU A 70 4.44 -2.30 7.65
C LEU A 70 5.33 -2.82 8.79
N ASP A 71 6.17 -3.82 8.51
CA ASP A 71 7.13 -4.33 9.50
C ASP A 71 8.20 -3.27 9.81
N ALA A 72 8.62 -2.50 8.81
CA ALA A 72 9.55 -1.38 8.98
C ALA A 72 8.90 -0.14 9.62
N HIS A 73 7.60 0.05 9.40
CA HIS A 73 6.80 1.19 9.86
C HIS A 73 5.48 0.70 10.49
N PRO A 74 5.54 0.10 11.70
CA PRO A 74 4.36 -0.45 12.36
C PRO A 74 3.28 0.60 12.66
N GLU A 75 3.65 1.88 12.74
CA GLU A 75 2.73 3.02 12.86
C GLU A 75 1.73 3.12 11.70
N LEU A 76 1.98 2.44 10.58
CA LEU A 76 1.10 2.41 9.41
C LEU A 76 0.08 1.27 9.45
N ALA A 77 0.31 0.23 10.23
CA ALA A 77 -0.59 -0.91 10.33
C ALA A 77 -2.03 -0.52 10.76
N PRO A 78 -2.24 0.43 11.71
CA PRO A 78 -3.58 0.93 12.04
C PRO A 78 -4.31 1.58 10.86
N LEU A 79 -3.58 2.09 9.87
CA LEU A 79 -4.16 2.76 8.69
C LEU A 79 -4.68 1.78 7.66
N LEU A 80 -4.30 0.51 7.68
CA LEU A 80 -4.87 -0.48 6.75
C LEU A 80 -6.26 -0.95 7.16
N GLY A 81 -6.66 -0.67 8.41
CA GLY A 81 -7.93 -1.08 8.97
C GLY A 81 -8.01 -2.58 9.20
N THR A 82 -8.56 -2.97 10.35
CA THR A 82 -9.17 -4.29 10.56
C THR A 82 -10.36 -4.52 9.65
#